data_AF-A0A7V3Y0T5-F1
#
_entry.id   AF-A0A7V3Y0T5-F1
#
_cell.length_a   1.000
_cell.length_b   1.000
_cell.length_c   1.000
_cell.angle_alpha   90.00
_cell.angle_beta   90.00
_cell.angle_gamma   90.00
#
_symmetry.space_group_name_H-M   'P 1'
#
loop_
_entity.id
_entity.type
_entity.pdbx_description
1 polymer ?
#
loop_
_entity_poly.entity_id
_entity_poly.type
_entity_poly.pdbx_seq_one_letter_code
_entity_poly.pdbx_strand_id
1 'polypeptide(L)'
;MASHKYFWYFLMIGALVLWACAVALYFLFPTSDYKAVLLIALLIVHCGEIPYTLKLLKGKLSPVTIAAKTFLFGFTWWLPFNKGIVKG
;
A
#
# COMPACT_ATOMS: atom_id res chain seq x y z
N MET A 1 -6.53 14.06 13.73
CA MET A 1 -6.76 12.63 13.41
C MET A 1 -5.53 11.98 12.80
N ALA A 2 -4.93 12.55 11.74
CA ALA A 2 -3.72 12.02 11.09
C ALA A 2 -2.44 12.01 11.97
N SER A 3 -2.46 12.59 13.18
CA SER A 3 -1.39 12.44 14.18
C SER A 3 -1.52 11.16 15.02
N HIS A 4 -2.64 10.44 14.93
CA HIS A 4 -2.93 9.27 15.74
C HIS A 4 -2.55 7.97 15.03
N LYS A 5 -1.78 7.09 15.68
CA LYS A 5 -1.30 5.83 15.06
C LYS A 5 -2.44 4.91 14.56
N TYR A 6 -3.54 4.80 15.31
CA TYR A 6 -4.70 3.97 14.92
C TYR A 6 -5.40 4.43 13.63
N PHE A 7 -5.38 5.73 13.32
CA PHE A 7 -5.90 6.21 12.04
C PHE A 7 -5.12 5.59 10.87
N TRP A 8 -3.79 5.55 10.97
CA TRP A 8 -2.95 4.94 9.94
C TRP A 8 -3.08 3.42 9.87
N TYR A 9 -3.18 2.74 11.02
CA TYR A 9 -3.45 1.30 11.01
C TYR A 9 -4.79 0.96 10.38
N PHE A 10 -5.83 1.77 10.61
CA PHE A 10 -7.12 1.62 9.92
C PHE A 10 -6.96 1.75 8.40
N LEU A 11 -6.19 2.74 7.91
CA LEU A 11 -5.90 2.88 6.49
C LEU A 11 -5.08 1.72 5.92
N MET A 12 -4.09 1.20 6.65
CA MET A 12 -3.31 0.02 6.23
C MET A 12 -4.19 -1.22 6.12
N ILE A 13 -5.11 -1.44 7.07
CA ILE A 13 -6.09 -2.52 7.00
C ILE A 13 -6.99 -2.31 5.77
N GLY A 14 -7.46 -1.09 5.53
CA GLY A 14 -8.24 -0.74 4.34
C GLY A 14 -7.50 -1.05 3.04
N ALA A 15 -6.20 -0.80 2.95
CA ALA A 15 -5.39 -1.16 1.79
C ALA A 15 -5.35 -2.68 1.54
N LEU A 16 -5.17 -3.49 2.59
CA LEU A 16 -5.21 -4.96 2.46
C LEU A 16 -6.59 -5.47 2.04
N VAL A 17 -7.65 -4.89 2.59
CA VAL A 17 -9.03 -5.21 2.18
C VAL A 17 -9.22 -4.86 0.71
N LEU A 18 -8.70 -3.72 0.25
CA LEU A 18 -8.81 -3.30 -1.14
C LEU A 18 -8.05 -4.23 -2.09
N TRP A 19 -6.87 -4.74 -1.71
CA TRP A 19 -6.18 -5.81 -2.44
C TRP A 19 -7.05 -7.06 -2.56
N ALA A 20 -7.63 -7.53 -1.45
CA ALA A 20 -8.50 -8.70 -1.44
C ALA A 20 -9.74 -8.50 -2.33
N CYS A 21 -10.38 -7.32 -2.26
CA CYS A 21 -11.50 -6.96 -3.14
C CYS A 21 -11.08 -6.93 -4.61
N ALA A 22 -9.91 -6.38 -4.95
CA ALA A 22 -9.42 -6.33 -6.33
C ALA A 22 -9.20 -7.72 -6.92
N VAL A 23 -8.63 -8.63 -6.13
CA VAL A 23 -8.47 -10.04 -6.52
C VAL A 23 -9.84 -10.72 -6.64
N ALA A 24 -10.74 -10.52 -5.67
CA ALA A 24 -12.07 -11.11 -5.69
C ALA A 24 -12.89 -10.68 -6.91
N LEU A 25 -12.86 -9.39 -7.28
CA LEU A 25 -13.55 -8.87 -8.47
C LEU A 25 -13.12 -9.59 -9.75
N TYR A 26 -11.83 -9.90 -9.88
CA TYR A 26 -11.30 -10.63 -11.04
C TYR A 26 -11.94 -12.01 -11.20
N PHE A 27 -12.17 -12.72 -10.10
CA PHE A 27 -12.74 -14.06 -10.08
C PHE A 27 -14.27 -14.09 -10.08
N LEU A 28 -14.92 -13.12 -9.43
CA LEU A 28 -16.38 -13.05 -9.33
C LEU A 28 -17.04 -12.56 -10.63
N PHE A 29 -16.32 -11.80 -11.44
CA PHE A 29 -16.84 -11.24 -12.70
C PHE A 29 -15.96 -11.62 -13.90
N PRO A 30 -15.80 -12.92 -14.22
CA PRO A 30 -14.81 -13.40 -15.19
C PRO A 30 -15.07 -12.92 -16.63
N THR A 31 -16.30 -12.52 -16.97
CA THR A 31 -16.68 -12.02 -18.30
C THR A 31 -16.68 -10.50 -18.41
N SER A 32 -16.46 -9.76 -17.32
CA SER A 32 -16.43 -8.30 -17.34
C SER A 32 -15.10 -7.78 -17.89
N ASP A 33 -15.16 -6.85 -18.85
CA ASP A 33 -13.99 -6.16 -19.38
C ASP A 33 -13.23 -5.35 -18.31
N TYR A 34 -13.92 -4.96 -17.23
CA TYR A 34 -13.37 -4.11 -16.17
C TYR A 34 -12.89 -4.88 -14.94
N LYS A 35 -12.97 -6.21 -14.94
CA LYS A 35 -12.68 -7.08 -13.78
C LYS A 35 -11.28 -6.88 -13.17
N ALA A 36 -10.31 -6.43 -13.98
CA ALA A 36 -8.93 -6.24 -13.57
C ALA A 36 -8.55 -4.77 -13.30
N VAL A 37 -9.44 -3.81 -13.57
CA VAL A 37 -9.09 -2.37 -13.50
C VAL A 37 -8.60 -1.98 -12.12
N LEU A 38 -9.32 -2.39 -11.06
CA LEU A 38 -8.92 -2.08 -9.69
C LEU A 38 -7.56 -2.70 -9.33
N LEU A 39 -7.33 -3.95 -9.74
CA LEU A 39 -6.07 -4.66 -9.49
C LEU A 39 -4.90 -3.98 -10.21
N ILE A 40 -5.08 -3.62 -11.48
CA ILE A 40 -4.08 -2.92 -12.28
C ILE A 40 -3.78 -1.54 -11.69
N ALA A 41 -4.82 -0.79 -11.29
CA ALA A 41 -4.65 0.51 -10.65
C ALA A 41 -3.86 0.41 -9.34
N LEU A 42 -4.18 -0.58 -8.49
CA LEU A 42 -3.42 -0.84 -7.26
C LEU A 42 -1.96 -1.18 -7.55
N LEU A 43 -1.71 -2.07 -8.51
CA LEU A 43 -0.35 -2.42 -8.93
C LEU A 43 0.44 -1.20 -9.39
N ILE A 44 -0.14 -0.37 -10.26
CA ILE A 44 0.51 0.84 -10.78
C ILE A 44 0.85 1.80 -9.63
N VAL A 45 -0.12 2.10 -8.75
CA VAL A 45 0.08 3.05 -7.66
C VAL A 45 1.12 2.52 -6.67
N HIS A 46 0.95 1.29 -6.17
CA HIS A 46 1.83 0.75 -5.13
C HIS A 46 3.25 0.46 -5.64
N CYS A 47 3.40 -0.08 -6.85
CA CYS A 47 4.73 -0.26 -7.46
C CYS A 47 5.37 1.08 -7.82
N GLY A 48 4.59 2.06 -8.29
CA GLY A 48 5.07 3.40 -8.63
C GLY A 48 5.62 4.16 -7.42
N GLU A 49 5.14 3.87 -6.22
CA GLU A 49 5.65 4.46 -4.97
C GLU A 49 6.98 3.86 -4.49
N ILE A 50 7.34 2.65 -4.92
CA ILE A 50 8.54 1.93 -4.41
C ILE A 50 9.83 2.73 -4.65
N PRO A 51 10.13 3.25 -5.86
CA PRO A 51 11.38 3.99 -6.09
C PRO A 51 11.49 5.25 -5.24
N TYR A 52 10.38 5.97 -5.05
CA TYR A 52 10.33 7.14 -4.19
C TYR A 52 10.58 6.76 -2.73
N THR A 53 9.90 5.72 -2.25
CA THR A 53 9.98 5.31 -0.84
C THR A 53 11.35 4.71 -0.49
N LEU A 54 11.98 3.98 -1.42
CA LEU A 54 13.35 3.48 -1.29
C LEU A 54 14.35 4.62 -1.11
N LYS A 55 14.21 5.72 -1.88
CA LYS A 55 15.05 6.90 -1.73
C LYS A 55 14.80 7.60 -0.39
N LEU A 56 13.52 7.77 -0.02
CA LEU A 56 13.10 8.48 1.19
C LEU A 56 13.54 7.79 2.48
N LEU A 57 13.47 6.45 2.54
CA LEU A 57 13.71 5.65 3.74
C LEU A 57 15.06 4.91 3.70
N LYS A 58 15.95 5.25 2.76
CA LYS A 58 17.28 4.67 2.64
C LYS A 58 18.03 4.79 3.97
N GLY A 59 18.58 3.69 4.46
CA GLY A 59 19.33 3.64 5.72
C GLY A 59 18.46 3.57 6.98
N LYS A 60 17.14 3.76 6.89
CA LYS A 60 16.21 3.57 8.02
C LYS A 60 15.72 2.12 8.14
N LEU A 61 15.58 1.42 7.02
CA LEU A 61 15.10 0.04 6.92
C LEU A 61 15.81 -0.67 5.76
N SER A 62 15.70 -2.01 5.72
CA SER A 62 16.22 -2.79 4.59
C SER A 62 15.42 -2.47 3.29
N PRO A 63 16.06 -2.49 2.10
CA PRO A 63 15.37 -2.28 0.84
C PRO A 63 14.18 -3.23 0.62
N VAL A 64 14.33 -4.49 1.05
CA VAL A 64 13.27 -5.51 0.96
C VAL A 64 12.07 -5.14 1.83
N THR A 65 12.30 -4.71 3.07
CA THR A 65 11.23 -4.25 3.97
C THR A 65 10.50 -3.04 3.38
N ILE A 66 11.24 -2.08 2.83
CA ILE A 66 10.66 -0.88 2.21
C ILE A 66 9.79 -1.27 1.01
N ALA A 67 10.31 -2.10 0.11
CA ALA A 67 9.58 -2.54 -1.08
C ALA A 67 8.31 -3.33 -0.69
N ALA A 68 8.42 -4.31 0.22
CA ALA A 68 7.30 -5.13 0.64
C ALA A 68 6.20 -4.31 1.34
N LYS A 69 6.56 -3.44 2.29
CA LYS A 69 5.58 -2.59 2.98
C LYS A 69 4.93 -1.58 2.03
N THR A 70 5.69 -1.02 1.08
CA THR A 70 5.13 -0.09 0.08
C THR A 70 4.20 -0.80 -0.87
N PHE A 71 4.56 -2.01 -1.31
CA PHE A 71 3.67 -2.82 -2.12
C PHE A 71 2.35 -3.14 -1.40
N LEU A 72 2.39 -3.50 -0.11
CA LEU A 72 1.17 -3.84 0.63
C LEU A 72 0.33 -2.63 1.02
N PHE A 73 0.96 -1.55 1.48
CA PHE A 73 0.28 -0.46 2.19
C PHE A 73 0.42 0.92 1.51
N GLY A 74 1.31 1.09 0.54
CA GLY A 74 1.56 2.37 -0.14
C GLY A 74 1.81 3.53 0.84
N PHE A 75 1.30 4.73 0.54
CA PHE A 75 1.48 5.90 1.40
C PHE A 75 0.95 5.74 2.81
N THR A 76 0.01 4.82 3.04
CA THR A 76 -0.58 4.62 4.36
C THR A 76 0.43 4.12 5.39
N TRP A 77 1.58 3.57 4.97
CA TRP A 77 2.68 3.20 5.88
C TRP A 77 3.88 4.14 5.86
N TRP A 78 4.41 4.49 4.69
CA TRP A 78 5.69 5.21 4.66
C TRP A 78 5.53 6.66 5.13
N LEU A 79 4.36 7.26 4.93
CA LEU A 79 4.08 8.62 5.35
C LEU A 79 4.07 8.77 6.89
N PRO A 80 3.28 7.98 7.66
CA PRO A 80 3.34 8.05 9.10
C PRO A 80 4.65 7.54 9.69
N PHE A 81 5.34 6.60 9.03
CA PHE A 81 6.67 6.16 9.47
C PHE A 81 7.68 7.31 9.35
N ASN A 82 7.69 8.02 8.22
CA ASN A 82 8.58 9.16 8.03
C ASN A 82 8.26 10.32 8.99
N LYS A 83 7.00 10.45 9.42
CA LYS A 83 6.55 11.41 10.45
C LYS A 83 6.81 10.96 11.89
N GLY A 84 7.34 9.76 12.12
CA GLY A 84 7.57 9.22 13.46
C GLY A 84 6.30 8.82 14.23
N ILE A 85 5.16 8.69 13.54
CA ILE A 85 3.85 8.36 14.15
C ILE A 85 3.71 6.86 14.36
N VAL A 86 4.19 6.05 13.40
CA VAL A 86 4.24 4.59 13.50
C VAL A 86 5.68 4.12 13.47
N LYS A 87 5.96 3.02 14.17
CA LYS A 87 7.28 2.39 14.16
C LYS A 87 7.39 1.39 13.02
N GLY A 88 8.60 1.30 12.46
CA GLY A 88 8.94 0.49 11.29
C GLY A 88 9.18 -0.96 11.63
#